data_AF-A0A087T318-F1
#
_entry.id   AF-A0A087T318-F1
#
_cell.length_a   1.000
_cell.length_b   1.000
_cell.length_c   1.000
_cell.angle_alpha   90.00
_cell.angle_beta   90.00
_cell.angle_gamma   90.00
#
_symmetry.space_group_name_H-M   'P 1'
#
loop_
_entity.id
_entity.type
_entity.pdbx_description
1 polymer ?
#
loop_
_entity_poly.entity_id
_entity_poly.type
_entity_poly.pdbx_seq_one_letter_code
_entity_poly.pdbx_strand_id
1 'polypeptide(L)'
;MCSLVEFVCLVMEKYYMKRMLEFANHRITKPLCMAYKLQTKAKDLDVHPIDENMYYVSSSENERTFYTVLQDMEMCDCAIGTQGKFCKHLWAVHMKLNINFRNLPKLLPKDFEEIAYLAMGYTKPEFFKSMKKSSIPDSDDASLPENVNLQNSQADKFKITEGNASKQTQDLSSAERKHSTFSSEIKKLNANFSRLAEIANENDSEVIRKNSMWEECED
;
A
#
# COMPACT_ATOMS: atom_id res chain seq x y z
N MET A 1 -24.34 -30.20 -22.97
CA MET A 1 -24.39 -28.74 -23.25
C MET A 1 -25.04 -27.91 -22.14
N CYS A 2 -25.59 -28.49 -21.06
CA CYS A 2 -26.19 -27.71 -19.96
C CYS A 2 -25.22 -27.20 -18.88
N SER A 3 -24.04 -27.81 -18.71
CA SER A 3 -23.12 -27.45 -17.62
C SER A 3 -22.49 -26.05 -17.75
N LEU A 4 -22.24 -25.59 -18.99
CA LEU A 4 -21.72 -24.24 -19.22
C LEU A 4 -22.76 -23.17 -18.88
N VAL A 5 -24.00 -23.38 -19.31
CA VAL A 5 -25.11 -22.46 -19.02
C VAL A 5 -25.36 -22.41 -17.50
N GLU A 6 -25.35 -23.55 -16.84
CA GLU A 6 -25.49 -23.64 -15.38
C GLU A 6 -24.33 -22.95 -14.64
N PHE A 7 -23.09 -23.11 -15.10
CA PHE A 7 -21.94 -22.39 -14.57
C PHE A 7 -22.07 -20.87 -14.72
N VAL A 8 -22.41 -20.40 -15.92
CA VAL A 8 -22.55 -18.97 -16.22
C VAL A 8 -23.69 -18.36 -15.39
N CYS A 9 -24.82 -19.05 -15.27
CA CYS A 9 -26.00 -18.51 -14.59
C CYS A 9 -25.94 -18.63 -13.05
N LEU A 10 -25.28 -19.64 -12.48
CA LEU A 10 -25.37 -19.92 -11.03
C LEU A 10 -24.05 -19.75 -10.27
N VAL A 11 -22.91 -19.94 -10.94
CA VAL A 11 -21.59 -19.99 -10.29
C VAL A 11 -20.77 -18.74 -10.58
N MET A 12 -20.88 -18.21 -11.80
CA MET A 12 -20.04 -17.11 -12.27
C MET A 12 -20.20 -15.84 -11.42
N GLU A 13 -21.43 -15.45 -11.11
CA GLU A 13 -21.71 -14.29 -10.26
C GLU A 13 -21.08 -14.45 -8.88
N LYS A 14 -21.35 -15.57 -8.19
CA LYS A 14 -20.78 -15.89 -6.87
C LYS A 14 -19.25 -15.90 -6.89
N TYR A 15 -18.66 -16.44 -7.96
CA TYR A 15 -17.21 -16.44 -8.15
C TYR A 15 -16.64 -15.02 -8.24
N TYR A 16 -17.24 -14.15 -9.06
CA TYR A 16 -16.79 -12.77 -9.21
C TYR A 16 -17.03 -11.94 -7.94
N MET A 17 -18.18 -12.08 -7.28
CA MET A 17 -18.44 -11.44 -5.98
C MET A 17 -17.37 -11.79 -4.95
N LYS A 18 -17.06 -13.09 -4.79
CA LYS A 18 -16.02 -13.55 -3.87
C LYS A 18 -14.66 -12.94 -4.21
N ARG A 19 -14.30 -12.94 -5.50
CA ARG A 19 -13.02 -12.40 -5.97
C ARG A 19 -12.91 -10.89 -5.76
N MET A 20 -13.98 -10.14 -5.98
CA MET A 20 -14.05 -8.71 -5.70
C MET A 20 -13.91 -8.43 -4.20
N LEU A 21 -14.59 -9.19 -3.33
CA LEU A 21 -14.47 -9.08 -1.88
C LEU A 21 -13.06 -9.43 -1.37
N GLU A 22 -12.43 -10.47 -1.91
CA GLU A 22 -11.04 -10.81 -1.56
C GLU A 22 -10.08 -9.68 -1.93
N PHE A 23 -10.32 -9.02 -3.06
CA PHE A 23 -9.56 -7.85 -3.47
C PHE A 23 -9.81 -6.64 -2.55
N ALA A 24 -11.08 -6.33 -2.26
CA ALA A 24 -11.47 -5.22 -1.38
C ALA A 24 -10.92 -5.38 0.05
N ASN A 25 -10.83 -6.62 0.55
CA ASN A 25 -10.29 -6.92 1.89
C ASN A 25 -8.75 -6.88 1.95
N HIS A 26 -8.06 -6.37 0.93
CA HIS A 26 -6.61 -6.39 0.79
C HIS A 26 -5.96 -7.78 0.93
N ARG A 27 -6.75 -8.87 0.85
CA ARG A 27 -6.22 -10.25 0.87
C ARG A 27 -5.48 -10.57 -0.43
N ILE A 28 -5.73 -9.79 -1.49
CA ILE A 28 -4.99 -9.83 -2.75
C ILE A 28 -4.14 -8.56 -2.88
N THR A 29 -2.89 -8.64 -2.44
CA THR A 29 -1.92 -7.52 -2.53
C THR A 29 -1.25 -7.37 -3.89
N LYS A 30 -1.54 -8.27 -4.85
CA LYS A 30 -0.85 -8.30 -6.15
C LYS A 30 -0.89 -6.96 -6.90
N PRO A 31 -2.03 -6.25 -7.01
CA PRO A 31 -2.08 -4.95 -7.70
C PRO A 31 -1.30 -3.85 -6.96
N LEU A 32 -1.32 -3.85 -5.62
CA LEU A 32 -0.48 -2.97 -4.81
C LEU A 32 1.01 -3.24 -5.08
N CYS A 33 1.44 -4.50 -5.02
CA CYS A 33 2.81 -4.88 -5.33
C CYS A 33 3.21 -4.53 -6.76
N MET A 34 2.29 -4.66 -7.73
CA MET A 34 2.52 -4.26 -9.12
C MET A 34 2.72 -2.75 -9.24
N ALA A 35 1.86 -1.96 -8.59
CA ALA A 35 1.98 -0.50 -8.56
C ALA A 35 3.32 -0.05 -7.95
N TYR A 36 3.72 -0.60 -6.81
CA TYR A 36 5.03 -0.30 -6.21
C TYR A 36 6.19 -0.67 -7.14
N LYS A 37 6.11 -1.80 -7.84
CA LYS A 37 7.13 -2.21 -8.83
C LYS A 37 7.18 -1.28 -10.04
N LEU A 38 6.04 -0.75 -10.47
CA LEU A 38 5.98 0.21 -11.56
C LEU A 38 6.54 1.56 -11.13
N GLN A 39 6.18 2.00 -9.92
CA GLN A 39 6.70 3.22 -9.31
C GLN A 39 8.22 3.21 -9.23
N THR A 40 8.84 2.14 -8.73
CA THR A 40 10.31 2.07 -8.65
C THR A 40 10.97 2.11 -10.02
N LYS A 41 10.38 1.43 -11.02
CA LYS A 41 10.90 1.43 -12.39
C LYS A 41 10.67 2.73 -13.16
N ALA A 42 9.72 3.54 -12.72
CA ALA A 42 9.31 4.75 -13.42
C ALA A 42 9.99 6.03 -12.91
N LYS A 43 10.63 5.98 -11.73
CA LYS A 43 11.29 7.15 -11.11
C LYS A 43 12.31 7.82 -12.03
N ASP A 44 13.12 7.01 -12.70
CA ASP A 44 14.26 7.47 -13.49
C ASP A 44 13.91 7.72 -14.97
N LEU A 45 12.63 7.58 -15.36
CA LEU A 45 12.18 7.79 -16.74
C LEU A 45 11.83 9.25 -16.96
N ASP A 46 12.41 9.88 -17.97
CA ASP A 46 12.11 11.26 -18.35
C ASP A 46 10.89 11.33 -19.24
N VAL A 47 10.05 12.34 -19.00
CA VAL A 47 8.78 12.54 -19.70
C VAL A 47 8.83 13.91 -20.36
N HIS A 48 8.61 13.93 -21.68
CA HIS A 48 8.60 15.13 -22.49
C HIS A 48 7.24 15.24 -23.21
N PRO A 49 6.45 16.29 -22.97
CA PRO A 49 5.23 16.53 -23.72
C PRO A 49 5.57 16.91 -25.17
N ILE A 50 4.84 16.32 -26.12
CA ILE A 50 4.97 16.63 -27.55
C ILE A 50 3.76 17.43 -28.00
N ASP A 51 2.58 16.98 -27.57
CA ASP A 51 1.27 17.53 -27.90
C ASP A 51 0.36 17.43 -26.66
N GLU A 52 -0.87 17.94 -26.74
CA GLU A 52 -1.82 17.96 -25.60
C GLU A 52 -2.04 16.57 -25.00
N ASN A 53 -2.13 15.53 -25.83
CA ASN A 53 -2.45 14.16 -25.40
C ASN A 53 -1.35 13.14 -25.74
N MET A 54 -0.13 13.60 -26.06
CA MET A 54 0.95 12.73 -26.49
C MET A 54 2.29 13.09 -25.83
N TYR A 55 2.96 12.07 -25.28
CA TYR A 55 4.17 12.22 -24.49
C TYR A 55 5.27 11.27 -24.94
N TYR A 56 6.51 11.75 -25.03
CA TYR A 56 7.69 10.89 -25.10
C TYR A 56 8.18 10.53 -23.71
N VAL A 57 8.45 9.26 -23.51
CA VAL A 57 9.04 8.74 -22.27
C VAL A 57 10.34 8.02 -22.60
N SER A 58 11.43 8.36 -21.91
CA SER A 58 12.73 7.71 -22.14
C SER A 58 12.68 6.22 -21.80
N SER A 59 13.54 5.42 -22.42
CA SER A 59 13.73 4.02 -22.08
C SER A 59 14.73 3.87 -20.94
N SER A 60 14.46 2.96 -20.00
CA SER A 60 15.43 2.61 -18.94
C SER A 60 16.64 1.82 -19.44
N GLU A 61 16.57 1.23 -20.65
CA GLU A 61 17.62 0.37 -21.19
C GLU A 61 18.54 1.13 -22.16
N ASN A 62 18.01 2.14 -22.85
CA ASN A 62 18.72 2.89 -23.87
C ASN A 62 18.30 4.35 -23.84
N GLU A 63 19.21 5.24 -23.45
CA GLU A 63 18.95 6.69 -23.30
C GLU A 63 18.49 7.37 -24.60
N ARG A 64 18.77 6.77 -25.76
CA ARG A 64 18.37 7.29 -27.09
C ARG A 64 17.03 6.75 -27.59
N THR A 65 16.40 5.84 -26.85
CA THR A 65 15.11 5.26 -27.22
C THR A 65 14.01 5.91 -26.42
N PHE A 66 12.99 6.40 -27.11
CA PHE A 66 11.80 6.98 -26.51
C PHE A 66 10.57 6.17 -26.90
N TYR A 67 9.64 6.06 -25.97
CA TYR A 67 8.34 5.44 -26.16
C TYR A 67 7.27 6.53 -26.15
N THR A 68 6.30 6.39 -27.03
CA THR A 68 5.15 7.28 -27.14
C THR A 68 4.05 6.79 -26.21
N VAL A 69 3.52 7.70 -25.40
CA VAL A 69 2.33 7.51 -24.58
C VAL A 69 1.21 8.38 -25.12
N LEU A 70 0.08 7.76 -25.46
CA LEU A 70 -1.14 8.43 -25.89
C LEU A 70 -2.13 8.46 -24.73
N GLN A 71 -2.46 9.65 -24.25
CA GLN A 71 -3.32 9.83 -23.08
C GLN A 71 -4.77 9.44 -23.36
N ASP A 72 -5.33 9.84 -24.51
CA ASP A 72 -6.74 9.54 -24.85
C ASP A 72 -7.04 8.05 -24.90
N MET A 73 -6.08 7.29 -25.42
CA MET A 73 -6.19 5.84 -25.57
C MET A 73 -5.65 5.10 -24.34
N GLU A 74 -5.00 5.79 -23.41
CA GLU A 74 -4.30 5.21 -22.25
C GLU A 74 -3.30 4.11 -22.65
N MET A 75 -2.63 4.31 -23.79
CA MET A 75 -1.73 3.32 -24.40
C MET A 75 -0.30 3.82 -24.49
N CYS A 76 0.63 2.87 -24.50
CA CYS A 76 2.03 3.11 -24.77
C CYS A 76 2.50 2.17 -25.88
N ASP A 77 3.34 2.66 -26.77
CA ASP A 77 3.93 1.89 -27.88
C ASP A 77 5.02 0.88 -27.46
N CYS A 78 5.37 0.81 -26.17
CA CYS A 78 6.30 -0.22 -25.69
C CYS A 78 5.70 -1.63 -25.80
N ALA A 79 6.54 -2.67 -25.80
CA ALA A 79 6.11 -4.07 -25.96
C ALA A 79 5.06 -4.54 -24.94
N ILE A 80 5.03 -3.93 -23.74
CA ILE A 80 4.03 -4.20 -22.71
C ILE A 80 2.75 -3.38 -22.96
N GLY A 81 2.91 -2.10 -23.29
CA GLY A 81 1.80 -1.17 -23.50
C GLY A 81 0.96 -1.51 -24.73
N THR A 82 1.59 -1.99 -25.80
CA THR A 82 0.92 -2.50 -27.01
C THR A 82 0.01 -3.70 -26.76
N GLN A 83 0.21 -4.42 -25.65
CA GLN A 83 -0.69 -5.49 -25.19
C GLN A 83 -1.87 -4.97 -24.36
N GLY A 84 -2.05 -3.65 -24.23
CA GLY A 84 -3.07 -3.02 -23.38
C GLY A 84 -2.77 -3.09 -21.88
N LYS A 85 -1.54 -3.44 -21.47
CA LYS A 85 -1.15 -3.49 -20.05
C LYS A 85 -0.65 -2.14 -19.59
N PHE A 86 -0.95 -1.81 -18.33
CA PHE A 86 -0.37 -0.65 -17.66
C PHE A 86 1.15 -0.82 -17.46
N CYS A 87 1.94 -0.07 -18.22
CA CYS A 87 3.40 -0.18 -18.23
C CYS A 87 4.08 0.92 -17.40
N LYS A 88 5.40 0.80 -17.22
CA LYS A 88 6.21 1.80 -16.50
C LYS A 88 6.16 3.20 -17.13
N HIS A 89 5.99 3.31 -18.45
CA HIS A 89 5.93 4.62 -19.14
C HIS A 89 4.61 5.35 -18.84
N LEU A 90 3.47 4.66 -18.91
CA LEU A 90 2.17 5.17 -18.43
C LEU A 90 2.27 5.61 -16.96
N TRP A 91 2.94 4.81 -16.12
CA TRP A 91 3.15 5.18 -14.71
C TRP A 91 4.03 6.44 -14.55
N ALA A 92 5.06 6.62 -15.39
CA ALA A 92 5.91 7.80 -15.37
C ALA A 92 5.14 9.07 -15.74
N VAL A 93 4.29 9.00 -16.78
CA VAL A 93 3.40 10.10 -17.17
C VAL A 93 2.45 10.46 -16.03
N HIS A 94 1.79 9.46 -15.43
CA HIS A 94 0.92 9.65 -14.27
C HIS A 94 1.67 10.35 -13.12
N MET A 95 2.87 9.87 -12.76
CA MET A 95 3.62 10.43 -11.63
C MET A 95 4.17 11.83 -11.88
N LYS A 96 4.69 12.11 -13.07
CA LYS A 96 5.37 13.37 -13.37
C LYS A 96 4.41 14.50 -13.75
N LEU A 97 3.29 14.16 -14.38
CA LEU A 97 2.31 15.14 -14.87
C LEU A 97 1.00 15.12 -14.08
N ASN A 98 0.87 14.26 -13.07
CA ASN A 98 -0.33 14.09 -12.24
C ASN A 98 -1.60 13.78 -13.07
N ILE A 99 -1.43 13.02 -14.15
CA ILE A 99 -2.52 12.61 -15.05
C ILE A 99 -3.06 11.26 -14.59
N ASN A 100 -4.36 11.21 -14.28
CA ASN A 100 -5.04 9.96 -13.94
C ASN A 100 -5.50 9.21 -15.19
N PHE A 101 -5.14 7.94 -15.27
CA PHE A 101 -5.63 7.01 -16.30
C PHE A 101 -6.72 6.11 -15.72
N ARG A 102 -7.73 5.73 -16.51
CA ARG A 102 -8.80 4.82 -16.05
C ARG A 102 -8.27 3.41 -15.78
N ASN A 103 -7.25 2.99 -16.52
CA ASN A 103 -6.57 1.71 -16.32
C ASN A 103 -5.51 1.73 -15.21
N LEU A 104 -5.40 2.81 -14.43
CA LEU A 104 -4.50 2.87 -13.28
C LEU A 104 -4.88 1.74 -12.29
N PRO A 105 -3.90 0.99 -11.75
CA PRO A 105 -4.16 0.07 -10.66
C PRO A 105 -4.95 0.78 -9.55
N LYS A 106 -6.07 0.18 -9.13
CA LYS A 106 -6.91 0.69 -8.03
C LYS A 106 -6.16 0.58 -6.72
N LEU A 107 -5.90 1.71 -6.07
CA LEU A 107 -5.03 1.81 -4.89
C LEU A 107 -5.61 2.74 -3.81
N LEU A 108 -6.66 3.51 -4.10
CA LEU A 108 -7.27 4.38 -3.11
C LEU A 108 -8.22 3.60 -2.20
N PRO A 109 -8.33 3.98 -0.90
CA PRO A 109 -9.35 3.43 -0.01
C PRO A 109 -10.77 3.47 -0.60
N LYS A 110 -11.11 4.56 -1.31
CA LYS A 110 -12.40 4.73 -2.01
C LYS A 110 -12.61 3.64 -3.08
N ASP A 111 -11.55 3.27 -3.82
CA ASP A 111 -11.63 2.21 -4.84
C ASP A 111 -12.00 0.85 -4.22
N PHE A 112 -11.44 0.54 -3.04
CA PHE A 112 -11.74 -0.72 -2.34
C PHE A 112 -13.17 -0.72 -1.78
N GLU A 113 -13.64 0.41 -1.29
CA GLU A 113 -15.03 0.61 -0.85
C GLU A 113 -16.02 0.43 -2.01
N GLU A 114 -15.74 1.02 -3.17
CA GLU A 114 -16.56 0.86 -4.38
C GLU A 114 -16.60 -0.58 -4.87
N ILE A 115 -15.48 -1.30 -4.85
CA ILE A 115 -15.44 -2.72 -5.23
C ILE A 115 -16.23 -3.58 -4.23
N ALA A 116 -16.12 -3.30 -2.93
CA ALA A 116 -16.91 -3.97 -1.92
C ALA A 116 -18.40 -3.73 -2.14
N TYR A 117 -18.79 -2.49 -2.43
CA TYR A 117 -20.17 -2.13 -2.76
C TYR A 117 -20.67 -2.89 -4.00
N LEU A 118 -19.89 -2.93 -5.08
CA LEU A 118 -20.25 -3.71 -6.28
C LEU A 118 -20.45 -5.19 -5.98
N ALA A 119 -19.62 -5.76 -5.11
CA ALA A 119 -19.69 -7.18 -4.76
C ALA A 119 -20.81 -7.52 -3.77
N MET A 120 -21.22 -6.59 -2.90
CA MET A 120 -22.26 -6.79 -1.88
C MET A 120 -23.63 -6.24 -2.32
N GLY A 121 -23.69 -5.54 -3.45
CA GLY A 121 -24.90 -4.89 -3.95
C GLY A 121 -25.30 -3.69 -3.09
N TYR A 122 -26.60 -3.57 -2.81
CA TYR A 122 -27.19 -2.40 -2.12
C TYR A 122 -26.74 -2.19 -0.67
N THR A 123 -25.93 -3.10 -0.11
CA THR A 123 -25.40 -2.94 1.23
C THR A 123 -24.04 -2.25 1.15
N LYS A 124 -23.92 -1.07 1.77
CA LYS A 124 -22.66 -0.34 1.88
C LYS A 124 -21.97 -0.73 3.19
N PRO A 125 -21.01 -1.66 3.18
CA PRO A 125 -20.36 -2.10 4.41
C PRO A 125 -19.46 -1.01 4.99
N GLU A 126 -19.82 -0.50 6.17
CA GLU A 126 -18.97 0.41 6.98
C GLU A 126 -17.55 -0.16 7.19
N PHE A 127 -17.42 -1.49 7.18
CA PHE A 127 -16.16 -2.21 7.33
C PHE A 127 -15.07 -1.81 6.33
N PHE A 128 -15.44 -1.43 5.09
CA PHE A 128 -14.47 -1.08 4.05
C PHE A 128 -14.19 0.43 3.97
N LYS A 129 -14.84 1.24 4.81
CA LYS A 129 -14.53 2.68 4.87
C LYS A 129 -13.12 2.89 5.40
N SER A 130 -12.46 3.90 4.86
CA SER A 130 -11.17 4.35 5.38
C SER A 130 -11.28 4.69 6.87
N MET A 131 -10.39 4.12 7.68
CA MET A 131 -10.32 4.41 9.12
C MET A 131 -9.86 5.85 9.41
N LYS A 132 -9.25 6.52 8.41
CA LYS A 132 -8.86 7.93 8.52
C LYS A 132 -10.11 8.79 8.30
N LYS A 133 -10.63 9.41 9.36
CA LYS A 133 -11.64 10.47 9.26
C LYS A 133 -11.04 11.63 8.46
N SER A 134 -11.46 11.83 7.21
CA SER A 134 -11.13 13.03 6.45
C SER A 134 -11.83 14.22 7.10
N SER A 135 -11.04 15.21 7.53
CA SER A 135 -11.53 16.56 7.84
C SER A 135 -11.56 17.44 6.58
N ILE A 136 -11.76 16.84 5.41
CA ILE A 136 -11.71 17.53 4.11
C ILE A 136 -12.98 17.13 3.36
N PRO A 137 -13.79 18.08 2.88
CA PRO A 137 -15.01 17.78 2.15
C PRO A 137 -14.68 17.08 0.83
N ASP A 138 -15.45 16.04 0.52
CA ASP A 138 -15.37 15.27 -0.71
C ASP A 138 -15.69 16.17 -1.92
N SER A 139 -14.65 16.65 -2.60
CA SER A 139 -14.74 17.11 -3.97
C SER A 139 -14.33 15.96 -4.89
N ASP A 140 -15.19 15.60 -5.84
CA ASP A 140 -14.99 14.56 -6.86
C ASP A 140 -13.91 14.92 -7.89
N ASP A 141 -12.71 15.24 -7.43
CA ASP A 141 -11.50 15.28 -8.25
C ASP A 141 -10.44 14.39 -7.60
N ALA A 142 -9.89 13.48 -8.39
CA ALA A 142 -8.94 12.48 -7.94
C ALA A 142 -7.56 13.11 -7.73
N SER A 143 -7.41 13.91 -6.68
CA SER A 143 -6.13 14.34 -6.15
C SER A 143 -5.86 13.60 -4.84
N LEU A 144 -4.89 12.68 -4.84
CA LEU A 144 -4.30 12.16 -3.61
C LEU A 144 -3.52 13.29 -2.89
N PRO A 145 -3.44 13.25 -1.55
CA PRO A 145 -2.89 14.36 -0.77
C PRO A 145 -1.39 14.52 -1.01
N GLU A 146 -0.97 15.78 -1.05
CA GLU A 146 0.41 16.21 -0.95
C GLU A 146 1.11 15.57 0.27
N ASN A 147 2.39 15.23 0.07
CA ASN A 147 3.45 15.11 1.07
C ASN A 147 3.38 14.04 2.18
N VAL A 148 3.30 12.74 1.83
CA VAL A 148 3.95 11.74 2.70
C VAL A 148 5.48 11.88 2.54
N ASN A 149 6.08 12.78 3.31
CA ASN A 149 7.53 12.85 3.49
C ASN A 149 7.99 11.61 4.26
N LEU A 150 8.30 10.54 3.53
CA LEU A 150 8.99 9.35 4.05
C LEU A 150 10.51 9.56 3.99
N GLN A 151 11.01 10.61 4.63
CA GLN A 151 12.42 10.71 5.01
C GLN A 151 12.59 10.12 6.41
N ASN A 152 12.73 8.81 6.47
CA ASN A 152 13.77 8.18 7.28
C ASN A 152 13.78 6.67 7.02
N SER A 153 14.67 6.26 6.13
CA SER A 153 15.22 4.91 6.11
C SER A 153 16.68 5.06 5.75
N GLN A 154 17.45 5.60 6.71
CA GLN A 154 18.89 5.47 6.69
C GLN A 154 19.21 4.08 7.24
N ALA A 155 19.80 3.25 6.39
CA ALA A 155 20.34 1.96 6.77
C ALA A 155 21.48 2.16 7.78
N ASP A 156 21.22 1.90 9.05
CA ASP A 156 22.27 1.94 10.07
C ASP A 156 23.17 0.70 9.94
N LYS A 157 24.32 0.91 9.26
CA LYS A 157 25.53 0.12 9.48
C LYS A 157 26.19 0.64 10.76
N PHE A 158 26.08 -0.15 11.82
CA PHE A 158 26.79 0.07 13.08
C PHE A 158 28.32 0.01 12.86
N LYS A 159 29.02 1.14 13.11
CA LYS A 159 30.45 1.15 13.46
C LYS A 159 30.68 2.15 14.58
N ILE A 160 31.15 1.63 15.70
CA ILE A 160 31.58 2.36 16.89
C ILE A 160 32.97 2.93 16.61
N THR A 161 33.18 4.23 16.87
CA THR A 161 34.51 4.77 17.22
C THR A 161 34.35 6.06 18.04
N GLU A 162 35.16 6.14 19.09
CA GLU A 162 35.25 7.17 20.12
C GLU A 162 35.86 8.48 19.60
N GLY A 163 35.55 9.60 20.27
CA GLY A 163 36.49 10.70 20.42
C GLY A 163 36.10 12.09 19.87
N ASN A 164 35.88 13.00 20.83
CA ASN A 164 36.19 14.43 20.83
C ASN A 164 35.29 15.48 20.14
N ALA A 165 34.47 16.10 21.00
CA ALA A 165 34.50 17.51 21.39
C ALA A 165 34.36 18.65 20.35
N SER A 166 33.28 19.41 20.59
CA SER A 166 33.15 20.88 20.52
C SER A 166 32.64 21.52 19.23
N LYS A 167 31.37 21.94 19.25
CA LYS A 167 30.92 23.35 19.28
C LYS A 167 29.50 23.48 18.71
N GLN A 168 28.53 23.83 19.56
CA GLN A 168 27.75 25.07 19.50
C GLN A 168 26.48 24.92 20.32
N THR A 169 26.50 25.64 21.44
CA THR A 169 25.38 25.95 22.31
C THR A 169 24.40 26.86 21.58
N GLN A 170 23.22 26.35 21.26
CA GLN A 170 21.94 27.05 21.22
C GLN A 170 20.85 25.97 21.14
N ASP A 171 19.78 26.11 21.93
CA ASP A 171 18.61 25.19 22.06
C ASP A 171 18.67 24.03 23.08
N LEU A 172 19.04 24.30 24.34
CA LEU A 172 18.93 23.29 25.41
C LEU A 172 17.51 23.05 25.96
N SER A 173 16.56 23.99 25.86
CA SER A 173 15.27 23.84 26.57
C SER A 173 14.18 23.04 25.83
N SER A 174 14.29 22.93 24.49
CA SER A 174 13.30 22.24 23.65
C SER A 174 13.68 20.79 23.35
N ALA A 175 14.98 20.47 23.35
CA ALA A 175 15.49 19.12 23.15
C ALA A 175 15.26 18.22 24.37
N GLU A 176 15.41 18.75 25.60
CA GLU A 176 15.20 18.01 26.85
C GLU A 176 13.74 17.57 27.04
N ARG A 177 12.77 18.40 26.64
CA ARG A 177 11.34 18.02 26.68
C ARG A 177 11.00 16.92 25.68
N LYS A 178 11.59 16.96 24.48
CA LYS A 178 11.37 15.94 23.45
C LYS A 178 12.00 14.60 23.87
N HIS A 179 13.20 14.66 24.44
CA HIS A 179 13.91 13.48 24.94
C HIS A 179 13.21 12.83 26.15
N SER A 180 12.66 13.63 27.08
CA SER A 180 11.90 13.09 28.21
C SER A 180 10.56 12.47 27.77
N THR A 181 9.86 13.10 26.83
CA THR A 181 8.60 12.57 26.27
C THR A 181 8.86 11.25 25.54
N PHE A 182 9.88 11.21 24.69
CA PHE A 182 10.27 10.00 23.95
C PHE A 182 10.73 8.87 24.88
N SER A 183 11.52 9.17 25.91
CA SER A 183 11.92 8.20 26.93
C SER A 183 10.72 7.64 27.70
N SER A 184 9.71 8.48 27.97
CA SER A 184 8.48 8.03 28.64
C SER A 184 7.63 7.10 27.76
N GLU A 185 7.60 7.33 26.45
CA GLU A 185 6.87 6.49 25.49
C GLU A 185 7.56 5.13 25.29
N ILE A 186 8.89 5.10 25.21
CA ILE A 186 9.66 3.85 25.15
C ILE A 186 9.42 3.00 26.41
N LYS A 187 9.39 3.63 27.60
CA LYS A 187 9.09 2.92 28.85
C LYS A 187 7.69 2.33 28.85
N LYS A 188 6.68 3.07 28.38
CA LYS A 188 5.30 2.57 28.24
C LYS A 188 5.23 1.39 27.27
N LEU A 189 5.94 1.48 26.15
CA LEU A 189 5.97 0.43 25.14
C LEU A 189 6.62 -0.86 25.69
N ASN A 190 7.75 -0.75 26.38
CA ASN A 190 8.39 -1.90 27.01
C ASN A 190 7.52 -2.54 28.09
N ALA A 191 6.81 -1.75 28.91
CA ALA A 191 5.87 -2.28 29.89
C ALA A 191 4.73 -3.07 29.23
N ASN A 192 4.23 -2.62 28.07
CA ASN A 192 3.22 -3.35 27.32
C ASN A 192 3.76 -4.67 26.74
N PHE A 193 5.01 -4.69 26.27
CA PHE A 193 5.64 -5.93 25.81
C PHE A 193 5.82 -6.94 26.96
N SER A 194 6.26 -6.50 28.14
CA SER A 194 6.34 -7.35 29.33
C SER A 194 4.98 -7.92 29.71
N ARG A 195 3.93 -7.09 29.71
CA ARG A 195 2.56 -7.54 29.99
C ARG A 195 2.05 -8.56 28.97
N LEU A 196 2.35 -8.38 27.69
CA LEU A 196 1.97 -9.33 26.64
C LEU A 196 2.73 -10.66 26.78
N ALA A 197 4.00 -10.62 27.19
CA ALA A 197 4.78 -11.83 27.48
C ALA A 197 4.24 -12.59 28.70
N GLU A 198 3.79 -11.88 29.74
CA GLU A 198 3.13 -12.48 30.90
C GLU A 198 1.82 -13.15 30.51
N ILE A 199 0.96 -12.48 29.74
CA ILE A 199 -0.31 -13.05 29.25
C ILE A 199 -0.06 -14.28 28.35
N ALA A 200 1.00 -14.26 27.53
CA ALA A 200 1.35 -15.41 26.71
C ALA A 200 1.78 -16.61 27.57
N ASN A 201 2.60 -16.39 28.60
CA ASN A 201 3.01 -17.44 29.54
C ASN A 201 1.85 -17.96 30.41
N GLU A 202 0.92 -17.09 30.81
CA GLU A 202 -0.29 -17.50 31.54
C GLU A 202 -1.17 -18.41 30.68
N ASN A 203 -1.34 -18.09 29.39
CA ASN A 203 -2.11 -18.93 28.47
C ASN A 203 -1.44 -20.28 28.20
N ASP A 204 -0.12 -20.34 28.08
CA ASP A 204 0.60 -21.62 27.97
C ASP A 204 0.44 -22.46 29.25
N SER A 205 0.42 -21.83 30.43
CA SER A 205 0.19 -22.54 31.71
C SER A 205 -1.25 -23.05 31.87
N GLU A 206 -2.26 -22.33 31.34
CA GLU A 206 -3.65 -22.81 31.28
C GLU A 206 -3.84 -23.96 30.30
N VAL A 207 -3.16 -23.94 29.15
CA VAL A 207 -3.20 -25.02 28.16
C VAL A 207 -2.55 -26.29 28.72
N ILE A 208 -1.43 -26.16 29.46
CA ILE A 208 -0.79 -27.29 30.14
C ILE A 208 -1.69 -27.86 31.26
N ARG A 209 -2.34 -27.00 32.07
CA ARG A 209 -3.29 -27.43 33.12
C ARG A 209 -4.53 -28.14 32.57
N LYS A 210 -5.04 -27.70 31.42
CA LYS A 210 -6.18 -28.35 30.77
C LYS A 210 -5.77 -29.72 30.23
N ASN A 211 -4.57 -29.87 29.67
CA ASN A 211 -4.10 -31.17 29.18
C ASN A 211 -3.84 -32.20 30.31
N SER A 212 -3.32 -31.79 31.47
CA SER A 212 -3.09 -32.71 32.59
C SER A 212 -4.38 -33.22 33.25
N MET A 213 -5.51 -32.52 33.07
CA MET A 213 -6.81 -32.93 33.63
C MET A 213 -7.51 -34.03 32.79
N TRP A 214 -7.07 -34.25 31.54
CA TRP A 214 -7.60 -35.34 30.70
C TRP A 214 -6.84 -36.66 30.86
N GLU A 215 -5.60 -36.65 31.38
CA GLU A 215 -4.81 -37.86 31.60
C GLU A 215 -5.15 -38.60 32.91
N GLU A 216 -5.85 -37.99 33.87
CA GLU A 216 -6.28 -38.64 35.12
C GLU A 216 -7.67 -39.32 35.02
N CYS A 217 -8.27 -39.38 33.83
CA CYS A 217 -9.59 -40.01 33.60
C CYS A 217 -9.53 -41.33 32.78
N GLU A 218 -8.33 -41.88 32.54
CA GLU A 218 -8.13 -43.11 31.74
C GLU A 218 -7.55 -44.31 32.53
N ASP A 219 -7.70 -44.34 33.86
CA ASP A 219 -7.48 -45.56 34.69
C ASP A 219 -8.75 -46.01 35.45
#